data_AF-A0A9P6NTG2-F1
#
_entry.id   AF-A0A9P6NTG2-F1
#
_cell.length_a   1.000
_cell.length_b   1.000
_cell.length_c   1.000
_cell.angle_alpha   90.00
_cell.angle_beta   90.00
_cell.angle_gamma   90.00
#
_symmetry.space_group_name_H-M   'P 1'
#
loop_
_entity.id
_entity.type
_entity.pdbx_description
1 polymer ?
#
loop_
_entity_poly.entity_id
_entity_poly.type
_entity_poly.pdbx_seq_one_letter_code
_entity_poly.pdbx_strand_id
1 'polypeptide(L)'
;MFAKNDTQIKDLVLGVILVQSTFLYYDPYANAFLEPWYAPSRGTRRGALDKVVPQYDPTYVWESKYELDSIAHFFQLANEYITVTGDAKRVVMAEDWLKAVPRVFQVIRDQMKGTWEEEEEIDLYKLTRPVHQPGAIPKPVSLQHGYRFKRTTDRPTETLGANGLGGVSRPCGLVRSAFRPSDDATSFPYLIPANAQLSVQLERLAVILEEASRSINNAPSQLMDFAVEAKEIGRTIRQAIYDHAVVTHPTFGRIFAFEIDGYGSYLLMDDANTPSLLSLPVLGFVDAEDEVYLNTRAFVLSEWNPWFFKGKFGSGIGGPHTGRDMIWPMSLLAQIQTSSSEEEIGATLDVLKRLARKSGLMCEAFHKDNPARFTRAWFSWANGLAGRTILEVMEKYPHLV
;
A
#
# COMPACT_ATOMS: atom_id res chain seq x y z
N MET A 1 2.03 -17.42 -10.75
CA MET A 1 1.95 -18.50 -11.77
C MET A 1 3.26 -18.62 -12.58
N PHE A 2 3.73 -17.56 -13.25
CA PHE A 2 4.85 -17.66 -14.20
C PHE A 2 6.23 -17.96 -13.58
N ALA A 3 6.55 -17.39 -12.41
CA ALA A 3 7.86 -17.55 -11.77
C ALA A 3 8.21 -18.99 -11.36
N LYS A 4 7.22 -19.89 -11.23
CA LYS A 4 7.47 -21.31 -10.92
C LYS A 4 8.09 -22.06 -12.10
N ASN A 5 7.78 -21.64 -13.32
CA ASN A 5 8.13 -22.35 -14.55
C ASN A 5 9.20 -21.63 -15.39
N ASP A 6 9.59 -20.42 -15.01
CA ASP A 6 10.58 -19.62 -15.74
C ASP A 6 11.61 -19.03 -14.76
N THR A 7 12.85 -19.52 -14.86
CA THR A 7 13.97 -19.09 -14.01
C THR A 7 14.32 -17.62 -14.20
N GLN A 8 14.18 -17.06 -15.42
CA GLN A 8 14.49 -15.65 -15.66
C GLN A 8 13.46 -14.75 -14.98
N ILE A 9 12.17 -15.11 -15.04
CA ILE A 9 11.12 -14.40 -14.30
C ILE A 9 11.33 -14.56 -12.80
N LYS A 10 11.70 -15.76 -12.33
CA LYS A 10 12.03 -16.00 -10.93
C LYS A 10 13.15 -15.09 -10.43
N ASP A 11 14.26 -15.03 -11.16
CA ASP A 11 15.40 -14.19 -10.80
C ASP A 11 15.08 -12.69 -10.89
N LEU A 12 14.26 -12.29 -11.87
CA LEU A 12 13.78 -10.91 -11.98
C LEU A 12 12.98 -10.49 -10.74
N VAL A 13 11.99 -11.29 -10.33
CA VAL A 13 11.15 -10.97 -9.15
C VAL A 13 11.98 -10.98 -7.87
N LEU A 14 12.91 -11.94 -7.72
CA LEU A 14 13.84 -11.92 -6.59
C LEU A 14 14.68 -10.63 -6.59
N GLY A 15 15.20 -10.21 -7.74
CA GLY A 15 15.95 -8.95 -7.87
C GLY A 15 15.15 -7.75 -7.40
N VAL A 16 13.84 -7.69 -7.71
CA VAL A 16 12.95 -6.63 -7.21
C VAL A 16 12.84 -6.67 -5.67
N ILE A 17 12.64 -7.84 -5.07
CA ILE A 17 12.55 -8.00 -3.60
C ILE A 17 13.85 -7.54 -2.92
N LEU A 18 14.99 -7.89 -3.49
CA LEU A 18 16.29 -7.52 -2.93
C LEU A 18 16.54 -6.01 -3.05
N VAL A 19 16.18 -5.40 -4.18
CA VAL A 19 16.24 -3.94 -4.36
C VAL A 19 15.31 -3.22 -3.38
N GLN A 20 14.08 -3.71 -3.19
CA GLN A 20 13.16 -3.17 -2.16
C GLN A 20 13.75 -3.29 -0.75
N SER A 21 14.42 -4.42 -0.46
CA SER A 21 15.12 -4.62 0.82
C SER A 21 16.23 -3.58 1.01
N THR A 22 17.03 -3.31 -0.03
CA THR A 22 18.04 -2.24 -0.02
C THR A 22 17.42 -0.88 0.33
N PHE A 23 16.28 -0.53 -0.28
CA PHE A 23 15.59 0.73 -0.05
C PHE A 23 15.01 0.86 1.35
N LEU A 24 14.32 -0.17 1.85
CA LEU A 24 13.75 -0.20 3.19
C LEU A 24 14.83 -0.27 4.29
N TYR A 25 15.97 -0.87 3.99
CA TYR A 25 17.13 -0.77 4.87
C TYR A 25 17.61 0.69 4.95
N TYR A 26 17.61 1.46 3.86
CA TYR A 26 17.99 2.86 3.89
C TYR A 26 16.95 3.73 4.62
N ASP A 27 15.72 3.77 4.13
CA ASP A 27 14.62 4.59 4.66
C ASP A 27 13.27 3.84 4.60
N PRO A 28 12.84 3.17 5.69
CA PRO A 28 11.57 2.45 5.71
C PRO A 28 10.32 3.37 5.75
N TYR A 29 10.48 4.69 5.84
CA TYR A 29 9.37 5.65 5.75
C TYR A 29 9.08 6.13 4.33
N ALA A 30 9.97 5.88 3.37
CA ALA A 30 9.84 6.45 2.03
C ALA A 30 9.02 5.57 1.07
N ASN A 31 8.12 6.20 0.30
CA ASN A 31 7.30 5.57 -0.74
C ASN A 31 8.03 5.45 -2.09
N ALA A 32 8.98 6.36 -2.41
CA ALA A 32 9.62 6.38 -3.72
C ALA A 32 11.14 6.60 -3.66
N PHE A 33 11.87 5.81 -4.45
CA PHE A 33 13.33 5.81 -4.51
C PHE A 33 13.85 6.11 -5.92
N LEU A 34 15.04 6.68 -5.98
CA LEU A 34 15.86 6.70 -7.19
C LEU A 34 16.51 5.33 -7.39
N GLU A 35 17.27 5.16 -8.49
CA GLU A 35 18.01 3.92 -8.71
C GLU A 35 18.91 3.56 -7.49
N PRO A 36 19.09 2.26 -7.17
CA PRO A 36 19.99 1.86 -6.11
C PRO A 36 21.39 2.45 -6.32
N TRP A 37 22.08 2.80 -5.23
CA TRP A 37 23.39 3.47 -5.31
C TRP A 37 24.49 2.60 -5.97
N TYR A 38 24.29 1.29 -6.06
CA TYR A 38 25.17 0.36 -6.76
C TYR A 38 24.80 0.17 -8.25
N ALA A 39 23.69 0.74 -8.71
CA ALA A 39 23.28 0.67 -10.10
C ALA A 39 24.14 1.60 -10.98
N PRO A 40 24.32 1.29 -12.28
CA PRO A 40 25.01 2.19 -13.19
C PRO A 40 24.33 3.56 -13.24
N SER A 41 25.09 4.62 -13.01
CA SER A 41 24.56 5.99 -13.03
C SER A 41 23.94 6.32 -14.39
N ARG A 42 22.70 6.85 -14.37
CA ARG A 42 21.99 7.33 -15.57
C ARG A 42 21.92 8.87 -15.65
N GLY A 43 22.86 9.55 -14.98
CA GLY A 43 22.91 11.01 -14.87
C GLY A 43 22.47 11.53 -13.50
N THR A 44 22.47 12.85 -13.32
CA THR A 44 22.09 13.48 -12.05
C THR A 44 20.58 13.63 -11.95
N ARG A 45 19.95 12.77 -11.14
CA ARG A 45 18.55 12.89 -10.72
C ARG A 45 18.50 13.30 -9.26
N ARG A 46 17.42 14.00 -8.89
CA ARG A 46 17.19 14.45 -7.52
C ARG A 46 15.71 14.34 -7.21
N GLY A 47 15.40 13.77 -6.05
CA GLY A 47 14.06 13.70 -5.50
C GLY A 47 13.54 15.03 -4.97
N ALA A 48 12.35 14.96 -4.39
CA ALA A 48 11.66 16.07 -3.76
C ALA A 48 12.47 16.67 -2.60
N LEU A 49 12.25 17.96 -2.37
CA LEU A 49 12.92 18.74 -1.33
C LEU A 49 12.02 19.02 -0.13
N ASP A 50 11.23 18.02 0.26
CA ASP A 50 10.31 18.09 1.40
C ASP A 50 11.03 18.15 2.74
N LYS A 51 10.39 18.77 3.73
CA LYS A 51 10.88 18.82 5.11
C LYS A 51 10.40 17.58 5.85
N VAL A 52 11.28 16.60 5.98
CA VAL A 52 10.93 15.27 6.53
C VAL A 52 11.80 14.92 7.73
N VAL A 53 11.20 14.27 8.72
CA VAL A 53 11.91 13.49 9.74
C VAL A 53 11.56 12.03 9.48
N PRO A 54 12.56 11.15 9.37
CA PRO A 54 13.98 11.47 9.37
C PRO A 54 14.45 12.19 8.07
N GLN A 55 15.58 12.90 8.16
CA GLN A 55 16.15 13.56 6.98
C GLN A 55 16.79 12.52 6.05
N TYR A 56 16.40 12.53 4.78
CA TYR A 56 16.94 11.66 3.75
C TYR A 56 17.83 12.43 2.77
N ASP A 57 18.71 11.70 2.08
CA ASP A 57 19.48 12.20 0.94
C ASP A 57 18.61 12.12 -0.35
N PRO A 58 18.28 13.26 -0.98
CA PRO A 58 17.41 13.29 -2.17
C PRO A 58 18.11 12.74 -3.43
N THR A 59 19.34 12.23 -3.34
CA THR A 59 19.99 11.46 -4.41
C THR A 59 19.63 9.97 -4.37
N TYR A 60 19.09 9.48 -3.25
CA TYR A 60 18.63 8.08 -3.11
C TYR A 60 17.11 7.97 -3.00
N VAL A 61 16.47 8.94 -2.37
CA VAL A 61 15.01 8.97 -2.16
C VAL A 61 14.39 10.00 -3.10
N TRP A 62 13.39 9.56 -3.88
CA TRP A 62 12.58 10.43 -4.71
C TRP A 62 11.54 11.18 -3.87
N GLU A 63 10.83 10.48 -3.00
CA GLU A 63 9.81 11.03 -2.12
C GLU A 63 9.73 10.19 -0.83
N SER A 64 9.48 10.85 0.30
CA SER A 64 9.40 10.20 1.61
C SER A 64 8.04 10.44 2.26
N LYS A 65 6.95 10.16 1.54
CA LYS A 65 5.60 10.08 2.10
C LYS A 65 5.42 8.71 2.75
N TYR A 66 5.12 8.68 4.04
CA TYR A 66 4.95 7.43 4.76
C TYR A 66 3.57 6.82 4.49
N GLU A 67 3.61 5.71 3.78
CA GLU A 67 2.47 4.90 3.40
C GLU A 67 2.64 3.50 3.99
N LEU A 68 1.70 3.10 4.84
CA LEU A 68 1.76 1.79 5.50
C LEU A 68 1.77 0.65 4.47
N ASP A 69 1.09 0.83 3.34
CA ASP A 69 1.03 -0.17 2.29
C ASP A 69 2.35 -0.32 1.52
N SER A 70 3.28 0.64 1.55
CA SER A 70 4.64 0.45 1.00
C SER A 70 5.35 -0.72 1.71
N ILE A 71 5.19 -0.83 3.03
CA ILE A 71 5.68 -1.95 3.83
C ILE A 71 4.85 -3.22 3.56
N ALA A 72 3.53 -3.09 3.50
CA ALA A 72 2.65 -4.24 3.28
C ALA A 72 2.90 -4.91 1.92
N HIS A 73 3.11 -4.13 0.85
CA HIS A 73 3.44 -4.62 -0.48
C HIS A 73 4.83 -5.29 -0.55
N PHE A 74 5.81 -4.80 0.21
CA PHE A 74 7.11 -5.47 0.33
C PHE A 74 6.97 -6.90 0.86
N PHE A 75 6.22 -7.07 1.97
CA PHE A 75 5.95 -8.40 2.50
C PHE A 75 5.05 -9.22 1.58
N GLN A 76 4.05 -8.62 0.93
CA GLN A 76 3.21 -9.31 -0.03
C GLN A 76 4.03 -9.95 -1.16
N LEU A 77 4.91 -9.17 -1.79
CA LEU A 77 5.73 -9.65 -2.90
C LEU A 77 6.67 -10.79 -2.45
N ALA A 78 7.32 -10.63 -1.30
CA ALA A 78 8.17 -11.67 -0.72
C ALA A 78 7.38 -12.95 -0.40
N ASN A 79 6.24 -12.82 0.27
CA ASN A 79 5.38 -13.94 0.65
C ASN A 79 4.86 -14.69 -0.59
N GLU A 80 4.36 -13.96 -1.59
CA GLU A 80 3.86 -14.55 -2.84
C GLU A 80 4.99 -15.23 -3.62
N TYR A 81 6.16 -14.61 -3.73
CA TYR A 81 7.32 -15.22 -4.38
C TYR A 81 7.70 -16.55 -3.71
N ILE A 82 7.80 -16.58 -2.38
CA ILE A 82 8.17 -17.77 -1.62
C ILE A 82 7.09 -18.84 -1.76
N THR A 83 5.81 -18.46 -1.64
CA THR A 83 4.67 -19.38 -1.78
C THR A 83 4.65 -20.04 -3.16
N VAL A 84 4.88 -19.27 -4.23
CA VAL A 84 4.81 -19.76 -5.61
C VAL A 84 6.04 -20.58 -6.00
N THR A 85 7.22 -20.18 -5.55
CA THR A 85 8.49 -20.76 -6.01
C THR A 85 9.11 -21.78 -5.04
N GLY A 86 8.67 -21.81 -3.78
CA GLY A 86 9.27 -22.59 -2.69
C GLY A 86 10.64 -22.08 -2.24
N ASP A 87 11.13 -20.98 -2.80
CA ASP A 87 12.52 -20.52 -2.64
C ASP A 87 12.67 -19.51 -1.50
N ALA A 88 12.27 -19.92 -0.29
CA ALA A 88 12.41 -19.10 0.92
C ALA A 88 13.86 -18.70 1.15
N LYS A 89 14.79 -19.63 0.95
CA LYS A 89 16.21 -19.48 1.24
C LYS A 89 16.84 -18.26 0.56
N ARG A 90 16.57 -18.02 -0.72
CA ARG A 90 17.15 -16.88 -1.45
C ARG A 90 16.62 -15.52 -0.98
N VAL A 91 15.49 -15.48 -0.28
CA VAL A 91 14.92 -14.25 0.27
C VAL A 91 15.39 -14.06 1.70
N VAL A 92 15.06 -14.98 2.60
CA VAL A 92 15.21 -14.79 4.05
C VAL A 92 16.65 -14.92 4.55
N MET A 93 17.57 -15.41 3.71
CA MET A 93 19.01 -15.40 4.00
C MET A 93 19.75 -14.25 3.32
N ALA A 94 19.08 -13.42 2.50
CA ALA A 94 19.72 -12.30 1.85
C ALA A 94 20.10 -11.23 2.88
N GLU A 95 21.32 -10.71 2.80
CA GLU A 95 21.86 -9.75 3.76
C GLU A 95 21.01 -8.47 3.82
N ASP A 96 20.61 -7.92 2.67
CA ASP A 96 19.77 -6.73 2.60
C ASP A 96 18.39 -6.96 3.23
N TRP A 97 17.80 -8.14 3.03
CA TRP A 97 16.51 -8.50 3.62
C TRP A 97 16.62 -8.60 5.15
N LEU A 98 17.65 -9.31 5.65
CA LEU A 98 17.93 -9.45 7.08
C LEU A 98 18.21 -8.11 7.78
N LYS A 99 18.74 -7.12 7.06
CA LYS A 99 18.96 -5.76 7.57
C LYS A 99 17.71 -4.87 7.49
N ALA A 100 16.89 -5.04 6.46
CA ALA A 100 15.68 -4.25 6.26
C ALA A 100 14.59 -4.59 7.27
N VAL A 101 14.35 -5.88 7.51
CA VAL A 101 13.23 -6.37 8.33
C VAL A 101 13.21 -5.81 9.75
N PRO A 102 14.32 -5.77 10.52
CA PRO A 102 14.34 -5.12 11.83
C PRO A 102 13.92 -3.65 11.82
N ARG A 103 14.30 -2.91 10.76
CA ARG A 103 13.97 -1.48 10.61
C ARG A 103 12.50 -1.28 10.26
N VAL A 104 11.95 -2.17 9.42
CA VAL A 104 10.53 -2.20 9.11
C VAL A 104 9.71 -2.49 10.37
N PHE A 105 10.08 -3.50 11.17
CA PHE A 105 9.40 -3.78 12.44
C PHE A 105 9.54 -2.61 13.43
N GLN A 106 10.68 -1.91 13.45
CA GLN A 106 10.82 -0.69 14.24
C GLN A 106 9.80 0.38 13.82
N VAL A 107 9.67 0.67 12.53
CA VAL A 107 8.65 1.61 12.02
C VAL A 107 7.24 1.16 12.41
N ILE A 108 6.90 -0.11 12.24
CA ILE A 108 5.58 -0.63 12.63
C ILE A 108 5.32 -0.35 14.12
N ARG A 109 6.26 -0.67 15.01
CA ARG A 109 6.12 -0.41 16.45
C ARG A 109 5.97 1.07 16.77
N ASP A 110 6.75 1.94 16.13
CA ASP A 110 6.69 3.39 16.34
C ASP A 110 5.36 3.97 15.86
N GLN A 111 4.81 3.42 14.79
CA GLN A 111 3.54 3.86 14.21
C GLN A 111 2.32 3.23 14.89
N MET A 112 2.49 2.20 15.74
CA MET A 112 1.43 1.68 16.63
C MET A 112 1.22 2.56 17.88
N LYS A 113 2.21 3.36 18.27
CA LYS A 113 2.12 4.28 19.42
C LYS A 113 1.19 5.44 19.12
N GLY A 114 0.64 6.03 20.18
CA GLY A 114 -0.17 7.24 20.11
C GLY A 114 0.66 8.45 19.70
N THR A 115 0.03 9.47 19.12
CA THR A 115 0.73 10.69 18.66
C THR A 115 1.61 11.34 19.73
N TRP A 116 1.19 11.27 20.99
CA TRP A 116 1.83 11.99 22.11
C TRP A 116 2.79 11.14 22.95
N GLU A 117 2.93 9.84 22.67
CA GLU A 117 3.73 8.94 23.51
C GLU A 117 5.25 9.06 23.27
N GLU A 118 5.66 9.77 22.22
CA GLU A 118 7.06 9.89 21.80
C GLU A 118 7.46 11.32 21.43
N GLU A 119 6.74 12.33 21.93
CA GLU A 119 6.97 13.68 21.46
C GLU A 119 8.21 14.32 22.11
N GLU A 120 9.30 14.32 21.35
CA GLU A 120 10.37 15.33 21.46
C GLU A 120 9.99 16.56 20.62
N GLU A 121 10.28 17.75 21.13
CA GLU A 121 10.11 19.00 20.37
C GLU A 121 11.16 19.06 19.24
N ILE A 122 10.72 18.85 18.00
CA ILE A 122 11.59 18.85 16.81
C ILE A 122 11.32 20.07 15.93
N ASP A 123 12.35 20.92 15.79
CA ASP A 123 12.34 22.03 14.84
C ASP A 123 12.78 21.55 13.44
N LEU A 124 11.79 21.24 12.59
CA LEU A 124 11.99 20.77 11.21
C LEU A 124 12.83 21.73 10.35
N TYR A 125 12.94 23.00 10.71
CA TYR A 125 13.70 23.99 9.95
C TYR A 125 15.17 24.05 10.33
N LYS A 126 15.55 23.52 11.50
CA LYS A 126 16.95 23.41 11.94
C LYS A 126 17.62 22.12 11.51
N LEU A 127 16.86 21.15 11.01
CA LEU A 127 17.40 19.90 10.49
C LEU A 127 18.14 20.13 9.17
N THR A 128 19.37 19.63 9.11
CA THR A 128 20.20 19.63 7.91
C THR A 128 20.08 18.28 7.21
N ARG A 129 19.98 18.32 5.87
CA ARG A 129 19.98 17.10 5.07
C ARG A 129 21.34 16.42 5.14
N PRO A 130 21.39 15.07 5.02
CA PRO A 130 22.64 14.38 4.76
C PRO A 130 23.35 14.95 3.54
N VAL A 131 24.66 15.13 3.62
CA VAL A 131 25.50 15.51 2.49
C VAL A 131 25.81 14.25 1.68
N HIS A 132 25.40 14.24 0.42
CA HIS A 132 25.73 13.15 -0.49
C HIS A 132 27.25 12.99 -0.62
N GLN A 133 27.74 11.75 -0.47
CA GLN A 133 29.14 11.39 -0.65
C GLN A 133 29.26 10.41 -1.82
N PRO A 134 29.66 10.88 -3.02
CA PRO A 134 29.78 10.02 -4.19
C PRO A 134 30.71 8.82 -3.94
N GLY A 135 30.25 7.62 -4.29
CA GLY A 135 31.02 6.38 -4.13
C GLY A 135 31.01 5.77 -2.71
N ALA A 136 30.36 6.42 -1.73
CA ALA A 136 30.16 5.83 -0.41
C ALA A 136 28.86 4.99 -0.36
N ILE A 137 28.87 3.92 0.45
CA ILE A 137 27.64 3.19 0.76
C ILE A 137 26.75 4.09 1.64
N PRO A 138 25.49 4.34 1.27
CA PRO A 138 24.59 5.19 2.04
C PRO A 138 24.39 4.65 3.45
N LYS A 139 24.49 5.54 4.44
CA LYS A 139 24.11 5.21 5.81
C LYS A 139 22.59 5.32 5.96
N PRO A 140 21.92 4.33 6.56
CA PRO A 140 20.48 4.40 6.82
C PRO A 140 20.10 5.64 7.61
N VAL A 141 18.88 6.12 7.39
CA VAL A 141 18.32 7.23 8.17
C VAL A 141 18.14 6.80 9.64
N SER A 142 18.26 7.75 10.57
CA SER A 142 17.97 7.49 11.99
C SER A 142 16.45 7.36 12.18
N LEU A 143 15.99 6.37 12.94
CA LEU A 143 14.56 6.19 13.26
C LEU A 143 14.18 6.75 14.65
N GLN A 144 15.12 7.35 15.38
CA GLN A 144 14.96 7.72 16.79
C GLN A 144 13.89 8.80 17.05
N HIS A 145 13.59 9.64 16.07
CA HIS A 145 12.77 10.84 16.26
C HIS A 145 11.38 10.74 15.59
N GLY A 146 10.91 9.53 15.30
CA GLY A 146 9.63 9.27 14.66
C GLY A 146 9.57 9.76 13.20
N TYR A 147 8.35 10.03 12.72
CA TYR A 147 8.10 10.52 11.37
C TYR A 147 7.37 11.87 11.37
N ARG A 148 7.84 12.80 10.53
CA ARG A 148 7.16 14.06 10.24
C ARG A 148 7.34 14.42 8.78
N PHE A 149 6.34 15.03 8.15
CA PHE A 149 6.44 15.46 6.75
C PHE A 149 5.77 16.82 6.51
N LYS A 150 6.48 17.73 5.83
CA LYS A 150 5.91 18.98 5.32
C LYS A 150 6.39 19.26 3.91
N ARG A 151 5.46 19.63 3.06
CA ARG A 151 5.68 20.16 1.71
C ARG A 151 5.09 21.57 1.60
N THR A 152 5.76 22.44 0.85
CA THR A 152 5.17 23.71 0.41
C THR A 152 4.33 23.42 -0.83
N THR A 153 3.02 23.54 -0.70
CA THR A 153 2.04 23.13 -1.72
C THR A 153 0.74 23.91 -1.54
N ASP A 154 -0.04 24.03 -2.62
CA ASP A 154 -1.41 24.57 -2.62
C ASP A 154 -2.48 23.47 -2.44
N ARG A 155 -2.07 22.20 -2.42
CA ARG A 155 -2.93 21.04 -2.20
C ARG A 155 -2.85 20.58 -0.74
N PRO A 156 -3.94 20.61 0.03
CA PRO A 156 -3.91 20.26 1.46
C PRO A 156 -3.55 18.79 1.70
N THR A 157 -3.85 17.89 0.75
CA THR A 157 -3.51 16.46 0.85
C THR A 157 -2.03 16.16 0.58
N GLU A 158 -1.26 17.13 0.08
CA GLU A 158 0.16 16.96 -0.25
C GLU A 158 1.09 17.30 0.93
N THR A 159 0.56 17.59 2.11
CA THR A 159 1.33 17.96 3.31
C THR A 159 0.60 17.55 4.58
N LEU A 160 1.29 17.48 5.71
CA LEU A 160 0.68 17.09 6.98
C LEU A 160 0.51 18.29 7.93
N GLY A 161 -0.63 18.29 8.63
CA GLY A 161 -0.93 19.22 9.72
C GLY A 161 -0.08 18.99 10.97
N ALA A 162 -0.36 19.72 12.05
CA ALA A 162 0.29 19.55 13.36
C ALA A 162 1.84 19.50 13.30
N ASN A 163 2.43 20.48 12.61
CA ASN A 163 3.88 20.54 12.35
C ASN A 163 4.45 19.23 11.76
N GLY A 164 3.75 18.68 10.77
CA GLY A 164 4.18 17.51 10.03
C GLY A 164 3.79 16.16 10.64
N LEU A 165 3.08 16.12 11.76
CA LEU A 165 2.61 14.86 12.37
C LEU A 165 1.40 14.27 11.65
N GLY A 166 0.56 15.11 11.05
CA GLY A 166 -0.71 14.68 10.46
C GLY A 166 -1.83 14.53 11.49
N GLY A 167 -2.71 13.55 11.26
CA GLY A 167 -3.83 13.26 12.15
C GLY A 167 -3.38 12.76 13.54
N VAL A 168 -4.11 13.17 14.58
CA VAL A 168 -3.86 12.74 15.96
C VAL A 168 -4.50 11.37 16.19
N SER A 169 -3.82 10.47 16.89
CA SER A 169 -4.29 9.13 17.21
C SER A 169 -4.26 8.81 18.70
N ARG A 170 -5.16 7.91 19.11
CA ARG A 170 -5.08 7.17 20.37
C ARG A 170 -4.68 5.72 20.04
N PRO A 171 -3.67 5.15 20.75
CA PRO A 171 -3.25 3.78 20.48
C PRO A 171 -4.41 2.81 20.68
N CYS A 172 -4.60 1.95 19.68
CA CYS A 172 -5.67 0.96 19.67
C CYS A 172 -5.25 -0.38 19.02
N GLY A 173 -3.95 -0.60 18.84
CA GLY A 173 -3.42 -1.81 18.18
C GLY A 173 -3.29 -1.71 16.65
N LEU A 174 -3.76 -0.61 16.05
CA LEU A 174 -3.54 -0.29 14.63
C LEU A 174 -2.22 0.47 14.42
N VAL A 175 -1.71 0.42 13.20
CA VAL A 175 -0.52 1.13 12.73
C VAL A 175 -0.94 2.37 11.96
N ARG A 176 -0.38 3.53 12.30
CA ARG A 176 -0.64 4.78 11.58
C ARG A 176 -0.12 4.69 10.13
N SER A 177 -0.79 5.40 9.23
CA SER A 177 -0.33 5.73 7.88
C SER A 177 -0.47 7.24 7.71
N ALA A 178 0.59 7.93 7.32
CA ALA A 178 0.54 9.37 7.14
C ALA A 178 -0.14 9.74 5.81
N PHE A 179 0.08 8.91 4.79
CA PHE A 179 -0.50 9.03 3.46
C PHE A 179 -1.22 7.73 3.08
N ARG A 180 -2.09 7.83 2.08
CA ARG A 180 -2.82 6.74 1.43
C ARG A 180 -2.00 6.20 0.25
N PRO A 181 -2.37 5.05 -0.33
CA PRO A 181 -1.78 4.55 -1.59
C PRO A 181 -2.02 5.48 -2.80
N SER A 182 -2.81 6.56 -2.63
CA SER A 182 -3.00 7.64 -3.59
C SER A 182 -1.97 8.77 -3.46
N ASP A 183 -0.98 8.63 -2.57
CA ASP A 183 -0.07 9.67 -2.10
C ASP A 183 -0.75 10.85 -1.37
N ASP A 184 -2.06 10.79 -1.10
CA ASP A 184 -2.79 11.83 -0.36
C ASP A 184 -2.71 11.60 1.16
N ALA A 185 -2.57 12.68 1.94
CA ALA A 185 -2.58 12.61 3.40
C ALA A 185 -3.86 11.97 3.94
N THR A 186 -3.71 11.10 4.94
CA THR A 186 -4.85 10.55 5.66
C THR A 186 -5.57 11.63 6.46
N SER A 187 -6.90 11.53 6.58
CA SER A 187 -7.68 12.44 7.44
C SER A 187 -7.66 11.96 8.88
N PHE A 188 -7.84 10.65 9.09
CA PHE A 188 -7.51 10.00 10.34
C PHE A 188 -6.38 8.98 10.13
N PRO A 189 -5.43 8.90 11.07
CA PRO A 189 -4.14 8.28 10.81
C PRO A 189 -4.18 6.75 10.72
N TYR A 190 -5.24 6.08 11.18
CA TYR A 190 -5.37 4.63 11.01
C TYR A 190 -6.16 4.31 9.75
N LEU A 191 -5.43 4.14 8.63
CA LEU A 191 -5.97 3.71 7.34
C LEU A 191 -6.30 2.21 7.37
N ILE A 192 -7.59 1.87 7.33
CA ILE A 192 -8.08 0.52 7.57
C ILE A 192 -7.69 -0.47 6.47
N PRO A 193 -7.81 -0.16 5.17
CA PRO A 193 -7.36 -1.08 4.11
C PRO A 193 -5.88 -1.44 4.20
N ALA A 194 -5.01 -0.48 4.52
CA ALA A 194 -3.57 -0.73 4.65
C ALA A 194 -3.24 -1.56 5.90
N ASN A 195 -3.91 -1.30 7.02
CA ASN A 195 -3.80 -2.15 8.22
C ASN A 195 -4.28 -3.59 7.93
N ALA A 196 -5.38 -3.74 7.19
CA ALA A 196 -5.88 -5.03 6.77
C ALA A 196 -4.84 -5.79 5.92
N GLN A 197 -4.27 -5.15 4.89
CA GLN A 197 -3.21 -5.75 4.08
C GLN A 197 -2.00 -6.15 4.94
N LEU A 198 -1.53 -5.26 5.80
CA LEU A 198 -0.37 -5.54 6.66
C LEU A 198 -0.65 -6.73 7.58
N SER A 199 -1.82 -6.81 8.21
CA SER A 199 -2.18 -7.93 9.10
C SER A 199 -2.07 -9.28 8.39
N VAL A 200 -2.62 -9.38 7.17
CA VAL A 200 -2.55 -10.59 6.36
C VAL A 200 -1.12 -10.94 6.00
N GLN A 201 -0.32 -9.95 5.57
CA GLN A 201 1.05 -10.23 5.15
C GLN A 201 1.97 -10.57 6.32
N LEU A 202 1.75 -10.01 7.51
CA LEU A 202 2.49 -10.38 8.71
C LEU A 202 2.15 -11.80 9.19
N GLU A 203 0.87 -12.20 9.16
CA GLU A 203 0.49 -13.58 9.49
C GLU A 203 1.07 -14.60 8.50
N ARG A 204 1.06 -14.28 7.19
CA ARG A 204 1.71 -15.11 6.16
C ARG A 204 3.22 -15.17 6.34
N LEU A 205 3.85 -14.02 6.64
CA LEU A 205 5.28 -13.93 6.90
C LEU A 205 5.66 -14.81 8.11
N ALA A 206 4.89 -14.76 9.19
CA ALA A 206 5.13 -15.58 10.37
C ALA A 206 5.21 -17.07 10.03
N VAL A 207 4.25 -17.60 9.26
CA VAL A 207 4.26 -19.01 8.83
C VAL A 207 5.49 -19.34 8.00
N ILE A 208 5.84 -18.47 7.04
CA ILE A 208 7.02 -18.65 6.18
C ILE A 208 8.31 -18.65 7.01
N LEU A 209 8.46 -17.73 7.96
CA LEU A 209 9.66 -17.59 8.77
C LEU A 209 9.78 -18.71 9.81
N GLU A 210 8.68 -19.14 10.43
CA GLU A 210 8.65 -20.33 11.30
C GLU A 210 9.15 -21.56 10.53
N GLU A 211 8.64 -21.80 9.32
CA GLU A 211 9.05 -22.94 8.49
C GLU A 211 10.51 -22.82 8.02
N ALA A 212 10.92 -21.63 7.56
CA ALA A 212 12.29 -21.37 7.13
C ALA A 212 13.31 -21.56 8.27
N SER A 213 12.97 -21.15 9.49
CA SER A 213 13.83 -21.31 10.67
C SER A 213 14.12 -22.77 11.02
N ARG A 214 13.20 -23.69 10.66
CA ARG A 214 13.32 -25.14 10.94
C ARG A 214 13.92 -25.91 9.76
N SER A 215 13.59 -25.52 8.54
CA SER A 215 13.91 -26.29 7.32
C SER A 215 15.22 -25.86 6.64
N ILE A 216 15.69 -24.63 6.86
CA ILE A 216 16.91 -24.12 6.23
C ILE A 216 18.12 -24.38 7.13
N ASN A 217 19.10 -25.12 6.61
CA ASN A 217 20.39 -25.31 7.29
C ASN A 217 21.10 -23.97 7.49
N ASN A 218 21.58 -23.72 8.72
CA ASN A 218 22.21 -22.47 9.14
C ASN A 218 21.30 -21.24 8.96
N ALA A 219 20.00 -21.41 9.16
CA ALA A 219 19.06 -20.30 9.24
C ALA A 219 19.52 -19.28 10.29
N PRO A 220 19.48 -17.96 10.01
CA PRO A 220 19.73 -16.93 11.01
C PRO A 220 18.79 -17.11 12.21
N SER A 221 19.31 -17.05 13.43
CA SER A 221 18.52 -17.25 14.66
C SER A 221 17.36 -16.26 14.78
N GLN A 222 17.56 -15.03 14.30
CA GLN A 222 16.55 -13.95 14.30
C GLN A 222 15.30 -14.25 13.46
N LEU A 223 15.31 -15.26 12.57
CA LEU A 223 14.13 -15.59 11.78
C LEU A 223 12.95 -16.02 12.66
N MET A 224 13.21 -16.78 13.74
CA MET A 224 12.15 -17.18 14.65
C MET A 224 11.60 -15.97 15.43
N ASP A 225 12.47 -15.05 15.86
CA ASP A 225 12.05 -13.84 16.56
C ASP A 225 11.15 -12.96 15.67
N PHE A 226 11.53 -12.77 14.40
CA PHE A 226 10.70 -12.08 13.42
C PHE A 226 9.37 -12.80 13.19
N ALA A 227 9.36 -14.13 13.20
CA ALA A 227 8.13 -14.91 12.99
C ALA A 227 7.13 -14.70 14.14
N VAL A 228 7.62 -14.75 15.38
CA VAL A 228 6.80 -14.52 16.59
C VAL A 228 6.25 -13.10 16.59
N GLU A 229 7.11 -12.11 16.34
CA GLU A 229 6.70 -10.70 16.30
C GLU A 229 5.68 -10.43 15.18
N ALA A 230 5.92 -10.94 13.96
CA ALA A 230 4.98 -10.82 12.85
C ALA A 230 3.58 -11.37 13.20
N LYS A 231 3.55 -12.54 13.85
CA LYS A 231 2.30 -13.19 14.25
C LYS A 231 1.54 -12.38 15.30
N GLU A 232 2.26 -11.86 16.29
CA GLU A 232 1.67 -11.06 17.37
C GLU A 232 1.09 -9.74 16.84
N ILE A 233 1.87 -9.01 16.06
CA ILE A 233 1.43 -7.74 15.46
C ILE A 233 0.29 -7.99 14.47
N GLY A 234 0.40 -8.98 13.58
CA GLY A 234 -0.64 -9.29 12.59
C GLY A 234 -1.99 -9.57 13.24
N ARG A 235 -2.01 -10.42 14.28
CA ARG A 235 -3.22 -10.72 15.06
C ARG A 235 -3.77 -9.50 15.80
N THR A 236 -2.87 -8.69 16.36
CA THR A 236 -3.25 -7.46 17.08
C THR A 236 -3.95 -6.48 16.15
N ILE A 237 -3.37 -6.21 14.97
CA ILE A 237 -3.97 -5.34 13.96
C ILE A 237 -5.32 -5.88 13.51
N ARG A 238 -5.40 -7.19 13.19
CA ARG A 238 -6.64 -7.82 12.74
C ARG A 238 -7.75 -7.67 13.78
N GLN A 239 -7.46 -7.95 15.05
CA GLN A 239 -8.41 -7.78 16.14
C GLN A 239 -8.84 -6.32 16.30
N ALA A 240 -7.88 -5.39 16.27
CA ALA A 240 -8.15 -3.95 16.38
C ALA A 240 -9.06 -3.41 15.26
N ILE A 241 -8.96 -3.94 14.02
CA ILE A 241 -9.88 -3.59 12.94
C ILE A 241 -11.32 -3.96 13.32
N TYR A 242 -11.56 -5.18 13.83
CA TYR A 242 -12.90 -5.59 14.21
C TYR A 242 -13.44 -4.84 15.43
N ASP A 243 -12.57 -4.52 16.39
CA ASP A 243 -12.95 -3.84 17.63
C ASP A 243 -13.23 -2.35 17.43
N HIS A 244 -12.55 -1.70 16.49
CA HIS A 244 -12.54 -0.24 16.37
C HIS A 244 -12.98 0.31 15.00
N ALA A 245 -12.85 -0.46 13.92
CA ALA A 245 -13.12 0.02 12.57
C ALA A 245 -14.42 -0.50 11.96
N VAL A 246 -15.11 -1.45 12.60
CA VAL A 246 -16.45 -1.86 12.19
C VAL A 246 -17.50 -0.97 12.85
N VAL A 247 -18.17 -0.15 12.04
CA VAL A 247 -19.16 0.83 12.51
C VAL A 247 -20.53 0.53 11.92
N THR A 248 -21.60 1.03 12.56
CA THR A 248 -22.97 0.83 12.08
C THR A 248 -23.43 2.02 11.26
N HIS A 249 -23.54 1.85 9.95
CA HIS A 249 -24.15 2.83 9.04
C HIS A 249 -25.67 2.72 9.07
N PRO A 250 -26.42 3.84 9.11
CA PRO A 250 -27.88 3.82 9.22
C PRO A 250 -28.60 3.12 8.05
N THR A 251 -27.97 3.02 6.88
CA THR A 251 -28.54 2.39 5.67
C THR A 251 -27.99 1.01 5.36
N PHE A 252 -26.70 0.77 5.65
CA PHE A 252 -26.00 -0.45 5.21
C PHE A 252 -25.70 -1.42 6.36
N GLY A 253 -26.07 -1.09 7.60
CA GLY A 253 -25.73 -1.91 8.76
C GLY A 253 -24.23 -1.82 9.08
N ARG A 254 -23.64 -2.93 9.53
CA ARG A 254 -22.23 -2.96 9.91
C ARG A 254 -21.33 -2.88 8.67
N ILE A 255 -20.44 -1.90 8.64
CA ILE A 255 -19.45 -1.68 7.56
C ILE A 255 -18.07 -1.41 8.15
N PHE A 256 -17.02 -1.60 7.35
CA PHE A 256 -15.68 -1.12 7.67
C PHE A 256 -15.57 0.39 7.37
N ALA A 257 -15.04 1.16 8.31
CA ALA A 257 -14.63 2.54 8.06
C ALA A 257 -13.36 2.58 7.20
N PHE A 258 -13.13 3.67 6.47
CA PHE A 258 -11.93 3.86 5.66
C PHE A 258 -10.72 4.26 6.52
N GLU A 259 -10.94 5.20 7.43
CA GLU A 259 -9.94 5.70 8.37
C GLU A 259 -10.56 5.92 9.76
N ILE A 260 -9.79 5.69 10.82
CA ILE A 260 -10.19 6.00 12.21
C ILE A 260 -9.05 6.67 13.00
N ASP A 261 -9.35 7.24 14.16
CA ASP A 261 -8.37 7.91 15.03
C ASP A 261 -8.13 7.20 16.38
N GLY A 262 -8.94 6.20 16.73
CA GLY A 262 -8.90 5.51 18.04
C GLY A 262 -9.55 6.28 19.20
N TYR A 263 -9.97 7.53 18.98
CA TYR A 263 -10.80 8.30 19.91
C TYR A 263 -12.31 8.09 19.68
N GLY A 264 -12.68 7.54 18.54
CA GLY A 264 -14.06 7.22 18.16
C GLY A 264 -14.52 7.92 16.88
N SER A 265 -13.67 8.72 16.25
CA SER A 265 -13.94 9.31 14.94
C SER A 265 -13.65 8.30 13.84
N TYR A 266 -14.45 8.33 12.79
CA TYR A 266 -14.28 7.50 11.62
C TYR A 266 -14.67 8.26 10.36
N LEU A 267 -13.99 7.93 9.26
CA LEU A 267 -14.27 8.43 7.92
C LEU A 267 -14.90 7.32 7.08
N LEU A 268 -16.07 7.60 6.50
CA LEU A 268 -16.78 6.67 5.61
C LEU A 268 -16.60 7.12 4.17
N MET A 269 -15.76 6.42 3.42
CA MET A 269 -15.52 6.58 1.99
C MET A 269 -14.82 5.33 1.45
N ASP A 270 -14.42 5.35 0.19
CA ASP A 270 -13.34 4.51 -0.31
C ASP A 270 -12.53 5.27 -1.37
N ASP A 271 -11.31 4.84 -1.61
CA ASP A 271 -10.42 5.36 -2.66
C ASP A 271 -10.15 4.26 -3.69
N ALA A 272 -9.85 4.64 -4.93
CA ALA A 272 -9.59 3.68 -6.00
C ALA A 272 -8.23 2.98 -5.92
N ASN A 273 -7.24 3.57 -5.23
CA ASN A 273 -5.92 2.96 -5.09
C ASN A 273 -5.97 1.79 -4.10
N THR A 274 -5.30 0.69 -4.44
CA THR A 274 -5.24 -0.49 -3.57
C THR A 274 -4.01 -0.44 -2.67
N PRO A 275 -4.13 -0.74 -1.37
CA PRO A 275 -5.29 -1.30 -0.67
C PRO A 275 -6.46 -0.31 -0.47
N SER A 276 -7.66 -0.77 -0.83
CA SER A 276 -8.97 -0.11 -0.64
C SER A 276 -9.96 -1.01 0.09
N LEU A 277 -11.05 -0.47 0.62
CA LEU A 277 -12.10 -1.29 1.25
C LEU A 277 -12.72 -2.27 0.25
N LEU A 278 -12.90 -1.83 -0.99
CA LEU A 278 -13.38 -2.68 -2.07
C LEU A 278 -12.48 -3.91 -2.28
N SER A 279 -11.16 -3.76 -2.09
CA SER A 279 -10.15 -4.80 -2.34
C SER A 279 -9.92 -5.78 -1.20
N LEU A 280 -10.56 -5.64 -0.03
CA LEU A 280 -10.28 -6.46 1.17
C LEU A 280 -10.27 -7.99 0.91
N PRO A 281 -11.16 -8.58 0.08
CA PRO A 281 -11.08 -10.00 -0.24
C PRO A 281 -9.87 -10.36 -1.10
N VAL A 282 -9.50 -9.52 -2.06
CA VAL A 282 -8.31 -9.72 -2.91
C VAL A 282 -7.03 -9.67 -2.06
N LEU A 283 -7.02 -8.85 -1.01
CA LEU A 283 -5.93 -8.78 -0.04
C LEU A 283 -5.87 -10.01 0.88
N GLY A 284 -6.91 -10.85 0.90
CA GLY A 284 -7.05 -12.01 1.78
C GLY A 284 -7.46 -11.66 3.21
N PHE A 285 -8.01 -10.46 3.44
CA PHE A 285 -8.39 -10.03 4.79
C PHE A 285 -9.73 -10.63 5.23
N VAL A 286 -10.70 -10.72 4.34
CA VAL A 286 -12.04 -11.27 4.58
C VAL A 286 -12.45 -12.13 3.39
N ASP A 287 -13.38 -13.06 3.60
CA ASP A 287 -14.02 -13.76 2.50
C ASP A 287 -14.91 -12.80 1.69
N ALA A 288 -15.10 -13.08 0.40
CA ALA A 288 -15.94 -12.25 -0.47
C ALA A 288 -17.41 -12.26 -0.03
N GLU A 289 -17.81 -13.28 0.73
CA GLU A 289 -19.14 -13.47 1.30
C GLU A 289 -19.30 -12.93 2.74
N ASP A 290 -18.25 -12.33 3.32
CA ASP A 290 -18.34 -11.74 4.66
C ASP A 290 -19.43 -10.66 4.71
N GLU A 291 -20.32 -10.72 5.69
CA GLU A 291 -21.49 -9.85 5.78
C GLU A 291 -21.10 -8.36 5.91
N VAL A 292 -20.07 -8.07 6.73
CA VAL A 292 -19.58 -6.70 6.93
C VAL A 292 -18.94 -6.19 5.63
N TYR A 293 -18.19 -7.04 4.93
CA TYR A 293 -17.64 -6.72 3.62
C TYR A 293 -18.73 -6.46 2.58
N LEU A 294 -19.75 -7.32 2.46
CA LEU A 294 -20.83 -7.13 1.49
C LEU A 294 -21.60 -5.82 1.73
N ASN A 295 -21.87 -5.49 3.00
CA ASN A 295 -22.43 -4.19 3.38
C ASN A 295 -21.50 -3.03 3.00
N THR A 296 -20.19 -3.19 3.25
CA THR A 296 -19.16 -2.19 2.89
C THR A 296 -19.09 -2.03 1.37
N ARG A 297 -19.09 -3.12 0.60
CA ARG A 297 -19.11 -3.13 -0.86
C ARG A 297 -20.31 -2.36 -1.39
N ALA A 298 -21.50 -2.63 -0.87
CA ALA A 298 -22.73 -1.93 -1.23
C ALA A 298 -22.64 -0.42 -0.93
N PHE A 299 -22.04 -0.05 0.21
CA PHE A 299 -21.79 1.35 0.57
C PHE A 299 -20.80 2.02 -0.40
N VAL A 300 -19.61 1.43 -0.63
CA VAL A 300 -18.53 2.07 -1.41
C VAL A 300 -18.83 2.20 -2.89
N LEU A 301 -19.70 1.32 -3.44
CA LEU A 301 -20.21 1.35 -4.82
C LEU A 301 -21.55 2.10 -4.96
N SER A 302 -21.82 3.05 -4.06
CA SER A 302 -23.03 3.88 -4.08
C SER A 302 -22.71 5.36 -3.89
N GLU A 303 -23.69 6.24 -4.11
CA GLU A 303 -23.55 7.69 -3.89
C GLU A 303 -23.32 8.07 -2.41
N TRP A 304 -23.40 7.12 -1.48
CA TRP A 304 -22.97 7.33 -0.09
C TRP A 304 -21.45 7.42 0.07
N ASN A 305 -20.69 6.83 -0.86
CA ASN A 305 -19.26 7.10 -0.96
C ASN A 305 -19.06 8.43 -1.72
N PRO A 306 -18.47 9.47 -1.10
CA PRO A 306 -18.28 10.77 -1.75
C PRO A 306 -17.39 10.72 -3.00
N TRP A 307 -16.62 9.65 -3.18
CA TRP A 307 -15.73 9.44 -4.32
C TRP A 307 -16.25 8.40 -5.32
N PHE A 308 -17.49 7.91 -5.15
CA PHE A 308 -18.17 7.13 -6.18
C PHE A 308 -18.87 8.07 -7.16
N PHE A 309 -18.60 7.88 -8.45
CA PHE A 309 -19.18 8.70 -9.51
C PHE A 309 -19.93 7.83 -10.51
N LYS A 310 -21.10 8.32 -10.94
CA LYS A 310 -21.94 7.71 -11.97
C LYS A 310 -22.16 8.69 -13.12
N GLY A 311 -21.88 8.24 -14.34
CA GLY A 311 -22.00 9.03 -15.55
C GLY A 311 -22.40 8.22 -16.78
N LYS A 312 -22.42 8.89 -17.93
CA LYS A 312 -22.82 8.31 -19.22
C LYS A 312 -21.85 7.23 -19.71
N PHE A 313 -20.56 7.37 -19.43
CA PHE A 313 -19.55 6.44 -19.93
C PHE A 313 -19.38 5.22 -19.03
N GLY A 314 -19.42 5.43 -17.71
CA GLY A 314 -19.28 4.38 -16.70
C GLY A 314 -19.53 4.91 -15.28
N SER A 315 -19.49 4.00 -14.32
CA SER A 315 -19.56 4.31 -12.88
C SER A 315 -18.42 3.63 -12.15
N GLY A 316 -17.94 4.22 -11.07
CA GLY A 316 -16.84 3.65 -10.29
C GLY A 316 -16.29 4.63 -9.26
N ILE A 317 -15.27 4.19 -8.54
CA ILE A 317 -14.65 4.97 -7.47
C ILE A 317 -13.45 5.74 -8.05
N GLY A 318 -13.30 6.99 -7.61
CA GLY A 318 -12.13 7.83 -7.83
C GLY A 318 -11.40 8.10 -6.52
N GLY A 319 -11.10 9.38 -6.27
CA GLY A 319 -10.45 9.83 -5.06
C GLY A 319 -10.14 11.33 -5.09
N PRO A 320 -9.74 11.92 -3.95
CA PRO A 320 -9.37 13.32 -3.89
C PRO A 320 -8.21 13.69 -4.82
N HIS A 321 -7.30 12.75 -5.10
CA HIS A 321 -6.11 12.96 -5.95
C HIS A 321 -6.43 13.56 -7.33
N THR A 322 -7.43 13.01 -8.03
CA THR A 322 -7.87 13.48 -9.36
C THR A 322 -9.11 14.37 -9.30
N GLY A 323 -9.76 14.42 -8.14
CA GLY A 323 -10.92 15.26 -7.89
C GLY A 323 -12.23 14.73 -8.46
N ARG A 324 -13.23 15.61 -8.43
CA ARG A 324 -14.64 15.29 -8.73
C ARG A 324 -14.84 14.73 -10.14
N ASP A 325 -15.75 13.76 -10.25
CA ASP A 325 -16.22 13.15 -11.51
C ASP A 325 -15.16 12.32 -12.27
N MET A 326 -13.99 12.08 -11.66
CA MET A 326 -12.90 11.27 -12.23
C MET A 326 -12.91 9.87 -11.61
N ILE A 327 -13.14 8.85 -12.44
CA ILE A 327 -13.16 7.43 -12.05
C ILE A 327 -11.82 6.80 -12.41
N TRP A 328 -11.28 5.95 -11.56
CA TRP A 328 -10.03 5.24 -11.80
C TRP A 328 -10.29 3.82 -12.30
N PRO A 329 -9.64 3.35 -13.39
CA PRO A 329 -9.77 1.98 -13.87
C PRO A 329 -9.48 0.93 -12.80
N MET A 330 -8.61 1.24 -11.84
CA MET A 330 -8.28 0.31 -10.75
C MET A 330 -9.45 -0.04 -9.85
N SER A 331 -10.39 0.88 -9.60
CA SER A 331 -11.59 0.55 -8.80
C SER A 331 -12.51 -0.41 -9.54
N LEU A 332 -12.63 -0.26 -10.87
CA LEU A 332 -13.39 -1.19 -11.72
C LEU A 332 -12.71 -2.57 -11.79
N LEU A 333 -11.38 -2.63 -11.80
CA LEU A 333 -10.63 -3.89 -11.74
C LEU A 333 -10.85 -4.59 -10.39
N ALA A 334 -10.72 -3.87 -9.27
CA ALA A 334 -11.02 -4.41 -7.95
C ALA A 334 -12.48 -4.86 -7.84
N GLN A 335 -13.42 -4.11 -8.45
CA GLN A 335 -14.85 -4.46 -8.49
C GLN A 335 -15.07 -5.80 -9.21
N ILE A 336 -14.38 -6.05 -10.33
CA ILE A 336 -14.42 -7.34 -11.04
C ILE A 336 -13.83 -8.46 -10.18
N GLN A 337 -12.65 -8.24 -9.59
CA GLN A 337 -11.94 -9.27 -8.81
C GLN A 337 -12.69 -9.69 -7.54
N THR A 338 -13.67 -8.89 -7.11
CA THR A 338 -14.47 -9.11 -5.90
C THR A 338 -15.95 -9.38 -6.18
N SER A 339 -16.31 -9.61 -7.44
CA SER A 339 -17.68 -9.96 -7.82
C SER A 339 -17.81 -11.44 -8.17
N SER A 340 -18.97 -12.01 -7.85
CA SER A 340 -19.44 -13.31 -8.35
C SER A 340 -20.59 -13.16 -9.37
N SER A 341 -21.02 -11.93 -9.68
CA SER A 341 -22.07 -11.66 -10.66
C SER A 341 -21.47 -11.50 -12.05
N GLU A 342 -21.72 -12.46 -12.94
CA GLU A 342 -21.27 -12.38 -14.33
C GLU A 342 -21.82 -11.14 -15.07
N GLU A 343 -23.01 -10.67 -14.70
CA GLU A 343 -23.59 -9.43 -15.25
C GLU A 343 -22.77 -8.20 -14.83
N GLU A 344 -22.41 -8.11 -13.54
CA GLU A 344 -21.57 -7.03 -13.02
C GLU A 344 -20.17 -7.07 -13.65
N ILE A 345 -19.56 -8.27 -13.71
CA ILE A 345 -18.24 -8.48 -14.31
C ILE A 345 -18.25 -8.07 -15.78
N GLY A 346 -19.23 -8.56 -16.56
CA GLY A 346 -19.35 -8.26 -17.99
C GLY A 346 -19.56 -6.77 -18.26
N ALA A 347 -20.46 -6.12 -17.52
CA ALA A 347 -20.72 -4.69 -17.67
C ALA A 347 -19.49 -3.84 -17.31
N THR A 348 -18.80 -4.19 -16.22
CA THR A 348 -17.58 -3.49 -15.77
C THR A 348 -16.43 -3.68 -16.75
N LEU A 349 -16.27 -4.89 -17.29
CA LEU A 349 -15.27 -5.21 -18.29
C LEU A 349 -15.52 -4.46 -19.61
N ASP A 350 -16.77 -4.27 -20.04
CA ASP A 350 -17.10 -3.47 -21.21
C ASP A 350 -16.65 -2.00 -21.07
N VAL A 351 -16.80 -1.40 -19.89
CA VAL A 351 -16.29 -0.04 -19.62
C VAL A 351 -14.78 0.02 -19.83
N LEU A 352 -14.04 -0.95 -19.28
CA LEU A 352 -12.57 -1.03 -19.42
C LEU A 352 -12.15 -1.28 -20.87
N LYS A 353 -12.84 -2.17 -21.60
CA LYS A 353 -12.61 -2.43 -23.03
C LYS A 353 -12.83 -1.18 -23.87
N ARG A 354 -13.92 -0.44 -23.63
CA ARG A 354 -14.21 0.84 -24.31
C ARG A 354 -13.18 1.91 -23.98
N LEU A 355 -12.71 1.98 -22.74
CA LEU A 355 -11.67 2.93 -22.31
C LEU A 355 -10.34 2.66 -23.02
N ALA A 356 -9.92 1.40 -23.07
CA ALA A 356 -8.66 0.98 -23.70
C ALA A 356 -8.72 0.91 -25.24
N ARG A 357 -9.91 1.08 -25.87
CA ARG A 357 -10.12 0.86 -27.31
C ARG A 357 -9.12 1.59 -28.22
N LYS A 358 -8.67 2.78 -27.84
CA LYS A 358 -7.72 3.58 -28.65
C LYS A 358 -6.26 3.34 -28.29
N SER A 359 -5.94 3.25 -27.00
CA SER A 359 -4.56 3.18 -26.49
C SER A 359 -4.04 1.77 -26.33
N GLY A 360 -4.92 0.79 -26.13
CA GLY A 360 -4.60 -0.55 -25.64
C GLY A 360 -4.16 -0.57 -24.16
N LEU A 361 -4.24 0.56 -23.46
CA LEU A 361 -3.71 0.75 -22.10
C LEU A 361 -4.74 1.37 -21.16
N MET A 362 -4.61 1.10 -19.87
CA MET A 362 -5.31 1.77 -18.79
C MET A 362 -4.63 3.09 -18.44
N CYS A 363 -5.45 4.12 -18.19
CA CYS A 363 -5.04 5.40 -17.65
C CYS A 363 -5.12 5.40 -16.11
N GLU A 364 -4.73 6.50 -15.47
CA GLU A 364 -4.95 6.69 -14.02
C GLU A 364 -6.41 6.96 -13.70
N ALA A 365 -7.00 7.97 -14.32
CA ALA A 365 -8.41 8.29 -14.15
C ALA A 365 -9.05 8.83 -15.43
N PHE A 366 -10.36 8.66 -15.59
CA PHE A 366 -11.15 9.16 -16.70
C PHE A 366 -12.44 9.83 -16.20
N HIS A 367 -12.91 10.87 -16.89
CA HIS A 367 -14.14 11.56 -16.52
C HIS A 367 -15.37 10.67 -16.79
N LYS A 368 -16.28 10.58 -15.81
CA LYS A 368 -17.47 9.68 -15.83
C LYS A 368 -18.37 9.78 -17.07
N ASP A 369 -18.39 10.95 -17.72
CA ASP A 369 -19.19 11.20 -18.94
C ASP A 369 -18.37 11.26 -20.23
N ASN A 370 -17.05 11.49 -20.15
CA ASN A 370 -16.21 11.73 -21.33
C ASN A 370 -14.80 11.15 -21.12
N PRO A 371 -14.53 9.92 -21.58
CA PRO A 371 -13.27 9.21 -21.33
C PRO A 371 -12.07 9.85 -22.03
N ALA A 372 -12.28 10.77 -22.99
CA ALA A 372 -11.18 11.52 -23.60
C ALA A 372 -10.54 12.53 -22.63
N ARG A 373 -11.23 12.86 -21.53
CA ARG A 373 -10.67 13.60 -20.39
C ARG A 373 -10.14 12.59 -19.38
N PHE A 374 -8.84 12.31 -19.45
CA PHE A 374 -8.17 11.34 -18.58
C PHE A 374 -6.81 11.87 -18.10
N THR A 375 -6.26 11.26 -17.07
CA THR A 375 -4.92 11.53 -16.54
C THR A 375 -3.99 10.33 -16.76
N ARG A 376 -2.69 10.60 -16.92
CA ARG A 376 -1.60 9.62 -17.17
C ARG A 376 -1.92 8.56 -18.23
N ALA A 377 -1.49 8.83 -19.46
CA ALA A 377 -1.63 7.89 -20.58
C ALA A 377 -0.83 6.59 -20.41
N TRP A 378 0.21 6.60 -19.56
CA TRP A 378 1.06 5.44 -19.29
C TRP A 378 1.15 5.18 -17.79
N PHE A 379 0.45 4.14 -17.34
CA PHE A 379 0.43 3.73 -15.94
C PHE A 379 0.62 2.22 -15.82
N SER A 380 1.86 1.78 -15.58
CA SER A 380 2.23 0.36 -15.58
C SER A 380 1.50 -0.46 -14.53
N TRP A 381 1.20 0.11 -13.37
CA TRP A 381 0.45 -0.56 -12.31
C TRP A 381 -0.97 -0.92 -12.76
N ALA A 382 -1.73 0.06 -13.23
CA ALA A 382 -3.08 -0.18 -13.75
C ALA A 382 -3.08 -1.18 -14.92
N ASN A 383 -2.08 -1.11 -15.80
CA ASN A 383 -1.90 -2.09 -16.90
C ASN A 383 -1.61 -3.50 -16.38
N GLY A 384 -0.72 -3.65 -15.40
CA GLY A 384 -0.39 -4.94 -14.81
C GLY A 384 -1.58 -5.56 -14.07
N LEU A 385 -2.32 -4.74 -13.32
CA LEU A 385 -3.55 -5.15 -12.63
C LEU A 385 -4.64 -5.56 -13.64
N ALA A 386 -4.79 -4.83 -14.74
CA ALA A 386 -5.70 -5.21 -15.82
C ALA A 386 -5.33 -6.56 -16.44
N GLY A 387 -4.04 -6.78 -16.72
CA GLY A 387 -3.56 -8.07 -17.22
C GLY A 387 -3.87 -9.22 -16.26
N ARG A 388 -3.60 -9.03 -14.96
CA ARG A 388 -3.95 -10.02 -13.92
C ARG A 388 -5.45 -10.29 -13.87
N THR A 389 -6.27 -9.24 -13.82
CA THR A 389 -7.74 -9.36 -13.73
C THR A 389 -8.31 -10.09 -14.95
N ILE A 390 -7.83 -9.75 -16.16
CA ILE A 390 -8.29 -10.41 -17.39
C ILE A 390 -7.93 -11.91 -17.37
N LEU A 391 -6.73 -12.27 -16.93
CA LEU A 391 -6.34 -13.68 -16.81
C LEU A 391 -7.26 -14.44 -15.82
N GLU A 392 -7.57 -13.82 -14.68
CA GLU A 392 -8.51 -14.39 -13.69
C GLU A 392 -9.93 -14.55 -14.27
N VAL A 393 -10.42 -13.58 -15.05
CA VAL A 393 -11.72 -13.68 -15.74
C VAL A 393 -11.69 -14.73 -16.85
N MET A 394 -10.61 -14.84 -17.63
CA MET A 394 -10.49 -15.88 -18.67
C MET A 394 -10.51 -17.29 -18.07
N GLU A 395 -9.94 -17.46 -16.87
CA GLU A 395 -9.93 -18.75 -16.17
C GLU A 395 -11.32 -19.10 -15.59
N LYS A 396 -12.02 -18.12 -14.99
CA LYS A 396 -13.29 -18.35 -14.30
C LYS A 396 -14.54 -18.22 -15.19
N TYR A 397 -14.51 -17.28 -16.14
CA TYR A 397 -15.63 -16.86 -16.99
C TYR A 397 -15.18 -16.63 -18.45
N PRO A 398 -14.69 -17.68 -19.15
CA PRO A 398 -14.05 -17.54 -20.46
C PRO A 398 -14.95 -16.91 -21.54
N HIS A 399 -16.28 -16.99 -21.42
CA HIS A 399 -17.23 -16.40 -22.37
C HIS A 399 -17.38 -14.87 -22.25
N LEU A 400 -16.83 -14.24 -21.21
CA LEU A 400 -16.91 -12.78 -20.99
C LEU A 400 -15.77 -12.00 -21.65
N VAL A 401 -14.67 -12.65 -22.03
CA VAL A 401 -13.43 -12.00 -22.50
C VAL A 401 -13.36 -11.90 -24.01
#